data_AF-A0AAE0ZU10-F1
#
_entry.id   AF-A0AAE0ZU10-F1
#
_cell.length_a   1.000
_cell.length_b   1.000
_cell.length_c   1.000
_cell.angle_alpha   90.00
_cell.angle_beta   90.00
_cell.angle_gamma   90.00
#
_symmetry.space_group_name_H-M   'P 1'
#
loop_
_entity.id
_entity.type
_entity.pdbx_description
1 polymer ?
#
loop_
_entity_poly.entity_id
_entity_poly.type
_entity_poly.pdbx_seq_one_letter_code
_entity_poly.pdbx_strand_id
1 'polypeptide(L)'
;MKINNESGRTTRGQNRDFSNRDTSANGSLTTKDKPLNEALQPKPQRESYGTESRTCKTATPLGEIVATGPSSVNKVGQAVATQLYHCFSEYAVVPDEVLMPIPSVDNARYGSLYVSGCTAYGAFEKVQLAKMAGCHVIGTCSSDEKVEFLKSIGCDRPINYNRESVDSVLKKEYPLMMKSADLMTLYMPDFLEDGQCYFKRLSDLMESGKLEVAIDNGEKAEKGPFRGIDKVYDAIDHLFSRKSIGKICVEL
;
A
#
# COMPACT_ATOMS: atom_id res chain seq x y z
N MET A 1 -3.84 10.39 13.83
CA MET A 1 -5.03 9.52 14.00
C MET A 1 -4.84 8.53 15.17
N LYS A 2 -5.91 8.21 15.90
CA LYS A 2 -5.94 7.26 17.03
C LYS A 2 -6.72 6.01 16.63
N ILE A 3 -6.30 4.81 17.02
CA ILE A 3 -6.95 3.55 16.60
C ILE A 3 -7.58 2.84 17.79
N ASN A 4 -8.88 2.53 17.68
CA ASN A 4 -9.61 1.64 18.57
C ASN A 4 -9.63 0.24 17.93
N ASN A 5 -9.64 -0.82 18.73
CA ASN A 5 -9.62 -2.19 18.20
C ASN A 5 -10.70 -3.01 18.90
N GLU A 6 -11.60 -3.61 18.13
CA GLU A 6 -12.65 -4.49 18.65
C GLU A 6 -12.67 -5.82 17.89
N SER A 7 -12.57 -6.92 18.64
CA SER A 7 -12.75 -8.27 18.13
C SER A 7 -14.21 -8.70 18.28
N GLY A 8 -15.01 -8.55 17.22
CA GLY A 8 -16.42 -8.97 17.21
C GLY A 8 -16.62 -10.40 16.73
N ARG A 9 -16.62 -11.40 17.65
CA ARG A 9 -17.42 -12.62 17.47
C ARG A 9 -18.70 -12.44 18.28
N THR A 10 -19.82 -12.17 17.61
CA THR A 10 -21.13 -12.18 18.24
C THR A 10 -21.61 -13.61 18.43
N THR A 11 -21.68 -14.08 19.68
CA THR A 11 -22.42 -15.28 20.07
C THR A 11 -23.86 -14.90 20.42
N ARG A 12 -24.86 -15.51 19.77
CA ARG A 12 -25.98 -16.25 20.40
C ARG A 12 -27.13 -16.54 19.43
N GLY A 13 -27.60 -17.80 19.45
CA GLY A 13 -28.90 -18.21 18.90
C GLY A 13 -28.99 -19.73 18.73
N GLN A 14 -29.45 -20.42 19.77
CA GLN A 14 -29.66 -21.88 19.84
C GLN A 14 -30.75 -22.41 18.87
N ASN A 15 -30.74 -23.74 18.71
CA ASN A 15 -31.76 -24.65 18.14
C ASN A 15 -31.74 -24.90 16.61
N ARG A 16 -31.20 -26.06 16.21
CA ARG A 16 -32.02 -27.29 15.96
C ARG A 16 -31.18 -28.52 15.58
N ASP A 17 -31.41 -29.58 16.36
CA ASP A 17 -31.54 -31.01 16.05
C ASP A 17 -30.51 -31.80 15.22
N PHE A 18 -29.85 -32.71 15.96
CA PHE A 18 -29.59 -34.13 15.68
C PHE A 18 -30.02 -34.72 14.31
N SER A 19 -29.07 -35.35 13.60
CA SER A 19 -28.96 -36.83 13.58
C SER A 19 -27.96 -37.36 12.54
N ASN A 20 -27.24 -38.42 12.96
CA ASN A 20 -26.65 -39.54 12.19
C ASN A 20 -25.44 -39.26 11.26
N ARG A 21 -24.25 -39.79 11.63
CA ARG A 21 -23.63 -41.08 11.17
C ARG A 21 -22.71 -40.84 9.96
N ASP A 22 -21.51 -41.40 9.77
CA ASP A 22 -20.81 -42.58 10.24
C ASP A 22 -19.28 -42.36 10.02
N THR A 23 -18.45 -42.63 11.03
CA THR A 23 -17.39 -43.66 11.12
C THR A 23 -16.38 -43.88 9.95
N SER A 24 -15.10 -43.70 10.32
CA SER A 24 -13.88 -44.41 9.90
C SER A 24 -13.40 -44.44 8.44
N ALA A 25 -12.17 -43.95 8.20
CA ALA A 25 -11.04 -44.80 7.78
C ALA A 25 -9.74 -43.98 7.63
N ASN A 26 -8.65 -44.56 8.13
CA ASN A 26 -7.26 -44.11 8.02
C ASN A 26 -6.77 -44.09 6.56
N GLY A 27 -5.82 -43.19 6.26
CA GLY A 27 -5.02 -43.28 5.04
C GLY A 27 -3.99 -42.14 4.95
N SER A 28 -2.73 -42.44 5.28
CA SER A 28 -1.60 -41.53 5.08
C SER A 28 -1.43 -41.25 3.60
N LEU A 29 -1.29 -39.98 3.20
CA LEU A 29 -0.72 -39.62 1.91
C LEU A 29 0.16 -38.38 2.03
N THR A 30 1.38 -38.59 1.57
CA THR A 30 2.51 -37.69 1.45
C THR A 30 2.20 -36.47 0.60
N THR A 31 2.83 -35.33 0.91
CA THR A 31 2.65 -34.00 0.31
C THR A 31 3.21 -33.83 -1.11
N LYS A 32 3.13 -34.86 -1.95
CA LYS A 32 3.48 -34.77 -3.37
C LYS A 32 2.35 -35.42 -4.16
N ASP A 33 1.88 -34.71 -5.17
CA ASP A 33 0.84 -35.11 -6.13
C ASP A 33 -0.60 -34.71 -5.74
N LYS A 34 -0.91 -33.42 -5.86
CA LYS A 34 -2.28 -32.97 -6.19
C LYS A 34 -2.27 -32.30 -7.57
N PRO A 35 -3.18 -32.69 -8.48
CA PRO A 35 -3.28 -32.08 -9.81
C PRO A 35 -3.72 -30.62 -9.72
N LEU A 36 -3.16 -29.79 -10.61
CA LEU A 36 -3.26 -28.32 -10.64
C LEU A 36 -4.69 -27.74 -10.77
N ASN A 37 -5.73 -28.58 -10.88
CA ASN A 37 -7.09 -28.15 -11.24
C ASN A 37 -8.08 -28.10 -10.07
N GLU A 38 -7.68 -28.43 -8.84
CA GLU A 38 -8.54 -28.33 -7.64
C GLU A 38 -8.21 -27.14 -6.72
N ALA A 39 -7.19 -26.34 -7.03
CA ALA A 39 -6.78 -25.19 -6.22
C ALA A 39 -7.54 -23.88 -6.52
N LEU A 40 -8.49 -23.90 -7.46
CA LEU A 40 -9.25 -22.73 -7.93
C LEU A 40 -10.71 -22.74 -7.46
N GLN A 41 -11.02 -23.35 -6.31
CA GLN A 41 -12.30 -23.06 -5.68
C GLN A 41 -12.23 -21.66 -5.04
N PRO A 42 -13.15 -20.74 -5.36
CA PRO A 42 -13.18 -19.44 -4.71
C PRO A 42 -13.33 -19.67 -3.21
N LYS A 43 -12.32 -19.27 -2.44
CA LYS A 43 -12.44 -19.19 -0.98
C LYS A 43 -13.67 -18.32 -0.67
N PRO A 44 -14.49 -18.67 0.32
CA PRO A 44 -15.67 -17.88 0.66
C PRO A 44 -15.24 -16.43 0.86
N GLN A 45 -15.90 -15.52 0.13
CA GLN A 45 -15.67 -14.09 0.24
C GLN A 45 -15.83 -13.72 1.71
N ARG A 46 -14.76 -13.19 2.33
CA ARG A 46 -14.86 -12.59 3.65
C ARG A 46 -15.84 -11.43 3.52
N GLU A 47 -16.91 -11.45 4.29
CA GLU A 47 -17.86 -10.34 4.37
C GLU A 47 -17.09 -9.06 4.66
N SER A 48 -17.18 -8.11 3.74
CA SER A 48 -16.60 -6.77 3.90
C SER A 48 -17.34 -6.07 5.03
N TYR A 49 -16.65 -5.80 6.13
CA TYR A 49 -17.17 -4.93 7.18
C TYR A 49 -17.52 -3.56 6.59
N GLY A 50 -18.81 -3.22 6.57
CA GLY A 50 -19.32 -1.89 6.24
C GLY A 50 -19.50 -1.59 4.74
N THR A 51 -20.50 -2.21 4.11
CA THR A 51 -21.01 -1.79 2.80
C THR A 51 -21.94 -0.57 2.91
N GLU A 52 -21.45 0.59 3.33
CA GLU A 52 -22.18 1.85 3.18
C GLU A 52 -21.25 3.01 2.80
N SER A 53 -20.66 2.93 1.60
CA SER A 53 -20.46 4.06 0.66
C SER A 53 -19.47 3.63 -0.43
N ARG A 54 -19.95 3.50 -1.68
CA ARG A 54 -19.11 3.15 -2.85
C ARG A 54 -18.15 4.28 -3.27
N THR A 55 -18.07 5.39 -2.53
CA THR A 55 -17.23 6.56 -2.88
C THR A 55 -16.02 6.74 -1.98
N CYS A 56 -15.84 5.96 -0.91
CA CYS A 56 -14.71 6.16 -0.03
C CYS A 56 -13.43 5.51 -0.58
N LYS A 57 -12.46 6.36 -0.92
CA LYS A 57 -11.14 5.91 -1.38
C LYS A 57 -10.36 5.30 -0.22
N THR A 58 -9.62 4.24 -0.52
CA THR A 58 -8.70 3.65 0.45
C THR A 58 -7.53 4.59 0.71
N ALA A 59 -7.17 4.76 1.98
CA ALA A 59 -5.97 5.48 2.38
C ALA A 59 -5.23 4.68 3.46
N THR A 60 -4.05 5.19 3.82
CA THR A 60 -3.12 4.53 4.74
C THR A 60 -2.91 5.43 5.94
N PRO A 61 -3.76 5.31 6.96
CA PRO A 61 -3.55 6.04 8.20
C PRO A 61 -2.33 5.49 8.94
N LEU A 62 -1.62 6.41 9.57
CA LEU A 62 -0.64 6.13 10.61
C LEU A 62 -1.22 6.65 11.91
N GLY A 63 -1.11 5.85 12.96
CA GLY A 63 -1.70 6.22 14.22
C GLY A 63 -1.19 5.41 15.39
N GLU A 64 -1.55 5.87 16.57
CA GLU A 64 -1.28 5.17 17.82
C GLU A 64 -2.53 4.40 18.25
N ILE A 65 -2.32 3.20 18.78
CA ILE A 65 -3.39 2.44 19.41
C ILE A 65 -3.76 3.13 20.73
N VAL A 66 -5.02 3.54 20.89
CA VAL A 66 -5.48 4.19 22.11
C VAL A 66 -6.41 3.31 22.95
N ALA A 67 -6.98 2.27 22.34
CA ALA A 67 -7.78 1.27 23.04
C ALA A 67 -7.68 -0.08 22.32
N THR A 68 -7.77 -1.15 23.10
CA THR A 68 -7.67 -2.53 22.61
C THR A 68 -8.79 -3.40 23.16
N GLY A 69 -9.32 -4.29 22.32
CA GLY A 69 -10.23 -5.33 22.76
C GLY A 69 -9.55 -6.33 23.71
N PRO A 70 -10.32 -7.09 24.50
CA PRO A 70 -9.76 -8.00 25.52
C PRO A 70 -8.81 -9.08 24.98
N SER A 71 -8.99 -9.47 23.71
CA SER A 71 -8.22 -10.51 23.04
C SER A 71 -7.13 -9.97 22.12
N SER A 72 -6.89 -8.65 22.14
CA SER A 72 -5.91 -7.99 21.27
C SER A 72 -4.49 -8.42 21.63
N VAL A 73 -3.67 -8.70 20.61
CA VAL A 73 -2.23 -8.93 20.80
C VAL A 73 -1.43 -7.63 20.80
N ASN A 74 -2.02 -6.55 20.29
CA ASN A 74 -1.42 -5.23 20.24
C ASN A 74 -1.61 -4.45 21.56
N LYS A 75 -0.76 -3.45 21.80
CA LYS A 75 -0.74 -2.66 23.04
C LYS A 75 -1.12 -1.20 22.81
N VAL A 76 -1.76 -0.58 23.80
CA VAL A 76 -1.99 0.86 23.83
C VAL A 76 -0.65 1.62 23.79
N GLY A 77 -0.58 2.67 22.99
CA GLY A 77 0.62 3.48 22.71
C GLY A 77 1.49 2.94 21.57
N GLN A 78 1.18 1.78 21.00
CA GLN A 78 1.93 1.24 19.87
C GLN A 78 1.62 2.01 18.58
N ALA A 79 2.66 2.44 17.87
CA ALA A 79 2.55 3.04 16.54
C ALA A 79 2.25 1.96 15.48
N VAL A 80 1.24 2.21 14.68
CA VAL A 80 0.76 1.28 13.65
C VAL A 80 0.36 2.00 12.37
N ALA A 81 0.54 1.31 11.24
CA ALA A 81 0.00 1.67 9.95
C ALA A 81 -0.97 0.58 9.49
N THR A 82 -1.92 0.95 8.64
CA THR A 82 -2.89 -0.01 8.09
C THR A 82 -3.49 0.52 6.80
N GLN A 83 -4.21 -0.31 6.05
CA GLN A 83 -4.96 0.10 4.87
C GLN A 83 -6.44 0.03 5.20
N LEU A 84 -7.11 1.19 5.19
CA LEU A 84 -8.54 1.26 5.48
C LEU A 84 -9.31 2.04 4.43
N TYR A 85 -10.54 1.59 4.24
CA TYR A 85 -11.61 2.41 3.72
C TYR A 85 -12.16 3.26 4.87
N HIS A 86 -12.60 4.49 4.58
CA HIS A 86 -13.21 5.39 5.57
C HIS A 86 -12.26 5.87 6.67
N CYS A 87 -10.95 5.94 6.40
CA CYS A 87 -9.94 6.37 7.38
C CYS A 87 -9.76 7.88 7.54
N PHE A 88 -10.60 8.71 6.90
CA PHE A 88 -10.59 10.15 7.12
C PHE A 88 -11.39 10.48 8.37
N SER A 89 -10.84 10.10 9.52
CA SER A 89 -11.42 10.31 10.85
C SER A 89 -10.30 10.46 11.87
N GLU A 90 -10.61 11.05 13.03
CA GLU A 90 -9.65 11.10 14.13
C GLU A 90 -9.46 9.73 14.79
N TYR A 91 -10.51 8.89 14.76
CA TYR A 91 -10.51 7.53 15.30
C TYR A 91 -11.03 6.52 14.28
N ALA A 92 -10.43 5.33 14.20
CA ALA A 92 -10.98 4.20 13.46
C ALA A 92 -10.90 2.91 14.26
N VAL A 93 -11.86 2.02 14.01
CA VAL A 93 -11.86 0.67 14.53
C VAL A 93 -11.19 -0.26 13.52
N VAL A 94 -10.11 -0.94 13.93
CA VAL A 94 -9.29 -1.76 13.02
C VAL A 94 -9.02 -3.14 13.63
N PRO A 95 -9.25 -4.25 12.89
CA PRO A 95 -8.88 -5.58 13.34
C PRO A 95 -7.36 -5.76 13.48
N ASP A 96 -6.94 -6.53 14.49
CA ASP A 96 -5.52 -6.84 14.72
C ASP A 96 -4.78 -7.38 13.51
N GLU A 97 -5.47 -8.19 12.68
CA GLU A 97 -4.84 -8.90 11.56
C GLU A 97 -4.35 -7.97 10.45
N VAL A 98 -4.85 -6.73 10.39
CA VAL A 98 -4.52 -5.75 9.35
C VAL A 98 -3.70 -4.58 9.87
N LEU A 99 -3.28 -4.63 11.14
CA LEU A 99 -2.37 -3.65 11.73
C LEU A 99 -0.92 -4.05 11.46
N MET A 100 -0.14 -3.14 10.90
CA MET A 100 1.30 -3.27 10.76
C MET A 100 2.00 -2.39 11.79
N PRO A 101 2.82 -2.96 12.69
CA PRO A 101 3.66 -2.18 13.59
C PRO A 101 4.65 -1.31 12.81
N ILE A 102 4.80 -0.04 13.20
CA ILE A 102 5.79 0.89 12.64
C ILE A 102 6.65 1.49 13.75
N PRO A 103 7.87 2.00 13.45
CA PRO A 103 8.76 2.55 14.47
C PRO A 103 8.22 3.79 15.18
N SER A 104 7.56 4.70 14.47
CA SER A 104 6.94 5.92 15.02
C SER A 104 5.90 6.48 14.04
N VAL A 105 4.91 7.22 14.56
CA VAL A 105 3.92 7.97 13.77
C VAL A 105 4.45 9.31 13.26
N ASP A 106 5.53 9.84 13.85
CA ASP A 106 6.06 11.18 13.53
C ASP A 106 6.69 11.27 12.14
N ASN A 107 7.04 10.11 11.57
CA ASN A 107 7.63 10.03 10.25
C ASN A 107 6.61 9.50 9.23
N ALA A 108 5.95 10.43 8.54
CA ALA A 108 4.98 10.13 7.48
C ALA A 108 5.53 9.25 6.35
N ARG A 109 6.86 9.15 6.20
CA ARG A 109 7.50 8.27 5.20
C ARG A 109 7.20 6.80 5.40
N TYR A 110 6.97 6.35 6.64
CA TYR A 110 6.54 4.97 6.89
C TYR A 110 5.21 4.64 6.19
N GLY A 111 4.32 5.63 6.03
CA GLY A 111 3.10 5.49 5.26
C GLY A 111 3.32 5.27 3.77
N SER A 112 4.34 5.92 3.21
CA SER A 112 4.72 5.69 1.81
C SER A 112 5.29 4.29 1.62
N LEU A 113 6.17 3.85 2.54
CA LEU A 113 6.78 2.52 2.48
C LEU A 113 5.73 1.40 2.55
N TYR A 114 4.71 1.57 3.39
CA TYR A 114 3.59 0.63 3.52
C TYR A 114 2.81 0.46 2.20
N VAL A 115 2.74 1.49 1.36
CA VAL A 115 1.90 1.54 0.14
C VAL A 115 2.71 1.40 -1.15
N SER A 116 4.02 1.12 -1.07
CA SER A 116 4.95 1.21 -2.21
C SER A 116 4.59 0.33 -3.43
N GLY A 117 3.62 -0.60 -3.32
CA GLY A 117 3.11 -1.41 -4.42
C GLY A 117 1.97 -0.79 -5.28
N CYS A 118 1.14 0.12 -4.75
CA CYS A 118 -0.24 0.27 -5.26
C CYS A 118 -0.57 1.53 -6.06
N THR A 119 0.30 2.55 -6.13
CA THR A 119 -0.08 3.85 -6.73
C THR A 119 1.00 4.44 -7.63
N ALA A 120 0.57 5.31 -8.57
CA ALA A 120 1.43 6.01 -9.53
C ALA A 120 2.59 6.81 -8.88
N TYR A 121 2.52 7.08 -7.57
CA TYR A 121 3.55 7.76 -6.79
C TYR A 121 4.69 6.86 -6.32
N GLY A 122 4.46 5.54 -6.23
CA GLY A 122 5.52 4.57 -5.91
C GLY A 122 6.59 4.45 -7.00
N ALA A 123 6.51 5.24 -8.07
CA ALA A 123 7.48 5.26 -9.16
C ALA A 123 8.87 5.73 -8.71
N PHE A 124 8.97 6.64 -7.73
CA PHE A 124 10.26 7.18 -7.29
C PHE A 124 11.05 6.18 -6.44
N GLU A 125 10.39 5.50 -5.50
CA GLU A 125 11.02 4.41 -4.74
C GLU A 125 11.39 3.26 -5.69
N LYS A 126 10.53 2.94 -6.66
CA LYS A 126 10.82 1.91 -7.68
C LYS A 126 12.02 2.25 -8.55
N VAL A 127 12.22 3.51 -8.93
CA VAL A 127 13.41 3.95 -9.67
C VAL A 127 14.65 3.63 -8.85
N GLN A 128 14.69 4.05 -7.59
CA GLN A 128 15.85 3.82 -6.72
C GLN A 128 16.12 2.34 -6.50
N LEU A 129 15.09 1.53 -6.22
CA LEU A 129 15.22 0.08 -6.06
C LEU A 129 15.70 -0.60 -7.35
N ALA A 130 15.20 -0.19 -8.51
CA ALA A 130 15.64 -0.70 -9.80
C ALA A 130 17.10 -0.30 -10.10
N LYS A 131 17.51 0.93 -9.77
CA LYS A 131 18.91 1.35 -9.88
C LYS A 131 19.83 0.56 -8.94
N MET A 132 19.40 0.30 -7.71
CA MET A 132 20.13 -0.56 -6.77
C MET A 132 20.25 -2.01 -7.25
N ALA A 133 19.28 -2.48 -8.04
CA ALA A 133 19.33 -3.78 -8.71
C ALA A 133 20.21 -3.79 -9.98
N GLY A 134 20.81 -2.64 -10.35
CA GLY A 134 21.65 -2.51 -11.55
C GLY A 134 20.89 -2.31 -12.85
N CYS A 135 19.59 -2.00 -12.79
CA CYS A 135 18.78 -1.78 -13.98
C CYS A 135 19.05 -0.41 -14.64
N HIS A 136 18.81 -0.35 -15.95
CA HIS A 136 18.63 0.89 -16.69
C HIS A 136 17.15 1.33 -16.57
N VAL A 137 16.90 2.51 -16.05
CA VAL A 137 15.57 2.96 -15.65
C VAL A 137 15.12 4.15 -16.49
N ILE A 138 14.00 3.96 -17.17
CA ILE A 138 13.30 4.99 -17.95
C ILE A 138 12.07 5.41 -17.14
N GLY A 139 11.95 6.71 -16.84
CA GLY A 139 10.85 7.26 -16.06
C GLY A 139 10.03 8.24 -16.90
N THR A 140 8.71 8.19 -16.82
CA THR A 140 7.84 9.15 -17.52
C THR A 140 7.14 10.07 -16.51
N CYS A 141 7.04 11.36 -16.83
CA CYS A 141 6.40 12.34 -15.96
C CYS A 141 5.77 13.49 -16.75
N SER A 142 4.97 14.31 -16.05
CA SER A 142 4.19 15.40 -16.66
C SER A 142 4.84 16.78 -16.59
N SER A 143 5.89 16.97 -15.81
CA SER A 143 6.48 18.30 -15.58
C SER A 143 8.00 18.24 -15.52
N ASP A 144 8.65 19.38 -15.75
CA ASP A 144 10.11 19.47 -15.79
C ASP A 144 10.71 19.39 -14.39
N GLU A 145 10.01 19.86 -13.35
CA GLU A 145 10.46 19.68 -11.96
C GLU A 145 10.55 18.19 -11.61
N LYS A 146 9.61 17.37 -12.14
CA LYS A 146 9.63 15.92 -11.97
C LYS A 146 10.74 15.26 -12.78
N VAL A 147 11.10 15.80 -13.95
CA VAL A 147 12.27 15.35 -14.72
C VAL A 147 13.54 15.57 -13.90
N GLU A 148 13.72 16.76 -13.35
CA GLU A 148 14.90 17.08 -12.52
C GLU A 148 14.98 16.20 -11.28
N PHE A 149 13.85 15.97 -10.61
CA PHE A 149 13.76 15.05 -9.48
C PHE A 149 14.09 13.60 -9.88
N LEU A 150 13.58 13.11 -11.01
CA LEU A 150 13.92 11.78 -11.51
C LEU A 150 15.42 11.64 -11.79
N LYS A 151 16.06 12.68 -12.33
CA LYS A 151 17.52 12.70 -12.53
C LYS A 151 18.27 12.64 -11.19
N SER A 152 17.83 13.39 -10.17
CA SER A 152 18.52 13.42 -8.88
C SER A 152 18.48 12.07 -8.15
N ILE A 153 17.42 11.29 -8.33
CA ILE A 153 17.30 9.94 -7.75
C ILE A 153 17.93 8.83 -8.62
N GLY A 154 18.57 9.19 -9.74
CA GLY A 154 19.33 8.26 -10.58
C GLY A 154 18.58 7.62 -11.75
N CYS A 155 17.43 8.17 -12.19
CA CYS A 155 16.79 7.75 -13.42
C CYS A 155 17.68 8.05 -14.63
N ASP A 156 17.96 7.05 -15.46
CA ASP A 156 18.85 7.19 -16.61
C ASP A 156 18.21 8.01 -17.75
N ARG A 157 16.91 7.78 -18.01
CA ARG A 157 16.16 8.52 -19.03
C ARG A 157 14.78 8.95 -18.52
N PRO A 158 14.67 10.13 -17.90
CA PRO A 158 13.39 10.75 -17.62
C PRO A 158 12.80 11.37 -18.89
N ILE A 159 11.50 11.21 -19.10
CA ILE A 159 10.74 11.64 -20.27
C ILE A 159 9.58 12.51 -19.81
N ASN A 160 9.55 13.77 -20.23
CA ASN A 160 8.37 14.61 -20.03
C ASN A 160 7.38 14.39 -21.18
N TYR A 161 6.33 13.61 -20.95
CA TYR A 161 5.37 13.23 -21.99
C TYR A 161 4.50 14.38 -22.51
N ASN A 162 4.53 15.55 -21.86
CA ASN A 162 3.89 16.77 -22.37
C ASN A 162 4.78 17.52 -23.38
N ARG A 163 6.09 17.21 -23.43
CA ARG A 163 7.06 17.86 -24.31
C ARG A 163 7.53 16.96 -25.46
N GLU A 164 7.58 15.66 -25.23
CA GLU A 164 8.02 14.67 -26.22
C GLU A 164 7.13 13.41 -26.20
N SER A 165 7.02 12.74 -27.34
CA SER A 165 6.27 11.49 -27.44
C SER A 165 7.07 10.32 -26.86
N VAL A 166 6.51 9.65 -25.86
CA VAL A 166 7.10 8.46 -25.23
C VAL A 166 7.39 7.38 -26.27
N ASP A 167 6.45 7.10 -27.18
CA ASP A 167 6.61 6.08 -28.23
C ASP A 167 7.77 6.42 -29.17
N SER A 168 7.89 7.68 -29.58
CA SER A 168 8.96 8.14 -30.47
C SER A 168 10.33 8.02 -29.80
N VAL A 169 10.43 8.38 -28.52
CA VAL A 169 11.65 8.24 -27.73
C VAL A 169 12.04 6.77 -27.60
N LEU A 170 11.10 5.90 -27.20
CA LEU A 170 11.37 4.47 -27.02
C LEU A 170 11.79 3.79 -28.33
N LYS A 171 11.14 4.09 -29.45
CA LYS A 171 11.53 3.51 -30.76
C LYS A 171 12.92 3.97 -31.22
N LYS A 172 13.28 5.22 -30.95
CA LYS A 172 14.53 5.82 -31.39
C LYS A 172 15.71 5.41 -30.51
N GLU A 173 15.54 5.50 -29.20
CA GLU A 173 16.61 5.30 -28.21
C GLU A 173 16.66 3.85 -27.71
N TYR A 174 15.54 3.11 -27.71
CA TYR A 174 15.41 1.77 -27.15
C TYR A 174 14.74 0.75 -28.10
N PRO A 175 15.20 0.61 -29.36
CA PRO A 175 14.54 -0.23 -30.37
C PRO A 175 14.48 -1.72 -30.04
N LEU A 176 15.38 -2.22 -29.17
CA LEU A 176 15.40 -3.61 -28.72
C LEU A 176 14.36 -3.90 -27.64
N MET A 177 14.05 -2.92 -26.78
CA MET A 177 13.11 -3.09 -25.67
C MET A 177 11.69 -3.40 -26.17
N MET A 178 11.28 -2.79 -27.28
CA MET A 178 9.95 -3.00 -27.87
C MET A 178 9.72 -4.41 -28.42
N LYS A 179 10.77 -5.25 -28.53
CA LYS A 179 10.68 -6.61 -29.09
C LYS A 179 10.66 -7.71 -28.02
N SER A 180 10.99 -7.39 -26.77
CA SER A 180 11.16 -8.37 -25.68
C SER A 180 10.54 -7.83 -24.39
N ALA A 181 9.29 -7.40 -24.47
CA ALA A 181 8.53 -6.93 -23.32
C ALA A 181 7.76 -8.10 -22.70
N ASP A 182 8.02 -8.37 -21.42
CA ASP A 182 7.23 -9.28 -20.61
C ASP A 182 6.31 -8.48 -19.69
N LEU A 183 5.04 -8.90 -19.60
CA LEU A 183 4.07 -8.32 -18.68
C LEU A 183 4.06 -9.14 -17.39
N MET A 184 4.56 -8.56 -16.30
CA MET A 184 4.42 -9.14 -14.97
C MET A 184 3.27 -8.47 -14.22
N THR A 185 2.25 -9.25 -13.88
CA THR A 185 1.16 -8.80 -12.99
C THR A 185 1.54 -9.06 -11.54
N LEU A 186 1.37 -8.06 -10.68
CA LEU A 186 1.60 -8.17 -9.25
C LEU A 186 0.29 -7.87 -8.51
N TYR A 187 -0.22 -8.84 -7.74
CA TYR A 187 -1.40 -8.68 -6.90
C TYR A 187 -0.97 -8.70 -5.43
N MET A 188 -1.07 -7.55 -4.77
CA MET A 188 -0.52 -7.34 -3.41
C MET A 188 -1.01 -8.33 -2.35
N PRO A 189 -2.28 -8.75 -2.33
CA PRO A 189 -2.75 -9.74 -1.34
C PRO A 189 -1.98 -11.05 -1.33
N ASP A 190 -1.37 -11.43 -2.46
CA ASP A 190 -0.58 -12.67 -2.57
C ASP A 190 0.77 -12.56 -1.84
N PHE A 191 1.21 -11.35 -1.48
CA PHE A 191 2.50 -11.07 -0.84
C PHE A 191 2.38 -10.50 0.58
N LEU A 192 1.18 -10.53 1.19
CA LEU A 192 0.96 -9.95 2.51
C LEU A 192 1.81 -10.62 3.60
N GLU A 193 2.09 -11.92 3.48
CA GLU A 193 2.94 -12.66 4.42
C GLU A 193 4.39 -12.14 4.44
N ASP A 194 4.89 -11.69 3.30
CA ASP A 194 6.21 -11.10 3.18
C ASP A 194 6.22 -9.60 3.51
N GLY A 195 5.05 -8.96 3.67
CA GLY A 195 4.92 -7.52 3.83
C GLY A 195 5.79 -6.94 4.95
N GLN A 196 5.92 -7.67 6.07
CA GLN A 196 6.74 -7.24 7.21
C GLN A 196 8.24 -7.27 6.89
N CYS A 197 8.73 -8.30 6.19
CA CYS A 197 10.15 -8.39 5.85
C CYS A 197 10.54 -7.34 4.80
N TYR A 198 9.65 -7.07 3.84
CA TYR A 198 9.80 -5.99 2.87
C TYR A 198 9.79 -4.62 3.56
N PHE A 199 8.82 -4.36 4.43
CA PHE A 199 8.71 -3.10 5.15
C PHE A 199 9.95 -2.82 5.99
N LYS A 200 10.45 -3.84 6.71
CA LYS A 200 11.69 -3.73 7.49
C LYS A 200 12.88 -3.35 6.60
N ARG A 201 13.07 -4.07 5.50
CA ARG A 201 14.16 -3.78 4.57
C ARG A 201 14.08 -2.38 3.99
N LEU A 202 12.88 -1.93 3.61
CA LEU A 202 12.66 -0.59 3.08
C LEU A 202 12.91 0.48 4.15
N SER A 203 12.51 0.23 5.40
CA SER A 203 12.77 1.11 6.54
C SER A 203 14.26 1.24 6.80
N ASP A 204 15.01 0.13 6.83
CA ASP A 204 16.47 0.14 7.01
C ASP A 204 17.18 0.92 5.86
N LEU A 205 16.69 0.80 4.62
CA LEU A 205 17.21 1.56 3.48
C LEU A 205 16.90 3.06 3.57
N MET A 206 15.71 3.41 4.03
CA MET A 206 15.31 4.79 4.25
C MET A 206 16.12 5.44 5.38
N GLU A 207 16.27 4.75 6.51
CA GLU A 207 17.03 5.22 7.68
C GLU A 207 18.52 5.35 7.38
N SER A 208 19.09 4.44 6.57
CA SER A 208 20.47 4.55 6.11
C SER A 208 20.69 5.61 5.01
N GLY A 209 19.63 6.29 4.57
CA GLY A 209 19.68 7.34 3.53
C GLY A 209 19.90 6.80 2.12
N LYS A 210 19.80 5.47 1.91
CA LYS A 210 19.92 4.82 0.59
C LYS A 210 18.62 4.85 -0.21
N LEU A 211 17.50 5.10 0.45
CA LEU A 211 16.18 5.23 -0.16
C LEU A 211 15.56 6.57 0.26
N GLU A 212 15.43 7.46 -0.71
CA GLU A 212 14.74 8.73 -0.54
C GLU A 212 13.23 8.55 -0.74
N VAL A 213 12.46 8.95 0.27
CA VAL A 213 11.00 8.91 0.25
C VAL A 213 10.49 10.35 0.32
N ALA A 214 9.93 10.82 -0.78
CA ALA A 214 9.36 12.16 -0.90
C ALA A 214 7.94 12.21 -0.34
N ILE A 215 7.68 13.19 0.53
CA ILE A 215 6.37 13.47 1.12
C ILE A 215 5.91 14.86 0.67
N ASP A 216 4.64 14.96 0.29
CA ASP A 216 3.97 16.20 -0.08
C ASP A 216 2.86 16.50 0.93
N ASN A 217 3.19 17.31 1.92
CA ASN A 217 2.30 17.81 2.95
C ASN A 217 1.62 19.13 2.53
N GLY A 218 1.72 19.52 1.26
CA GLY A 218 1.04 20.69 0.72
C GLY A 218 1.70 22.02 1.05
N GLU A 219 2.91 22.04 1.62
CA GLU A 219 3.61 23.29 1.99
C GLU A 219 3.80 24.26 0.79
N LYS A 220 3.88 23.70 -0.43
CA LYS A 220 3.98 24.48 -1.68
C LYS A 220 2.67 24.53 -2.47
N ALA A 221 1.60 23.94 -1.94
CA ALA A 221 0.30 23.91 -2.61
C ALA A 221 -0.47 25.21 -2.32
N GLU A 222 -1.30 25.64 -3.27
CA GLU A 222 -2.07 26.89 -3.19
C GLU A 222 -3.00 26.95 -1.96
N LYS A 223 -3.54 25.79 -1.54
CA LYS A 223 -4.45 25.66 -0.39
C LYS A 223 -3.87 24.92 0.81
N GLY A 224 -2.55 24.69 0.81
CA GLY A 224 -1.86 24.02 1.91
C GLY A 224 -1.39 24.97 3.02
N PRO A 225 -0.69 24.47 4.05
CA PRO A 225 -0.37 23.06 4.31
C PRO A 225 -1.60 22.21 4.64
N PHE A 226 -1.53 20.90 4.42
CA PHE A 226 -2.65 19.98 4.65
C PHE A 226 -2.67 19.47 6.10
N ARG A 227 -3.35 20.23 6.97
CA ARG A 227 -3.55 19.86 8.38
C ARG A 227 -5.03 19.96 8.75
N GLY A 228 -5.53 18.94 9.43
CA GLY A 228 -6.94 18.81 9.76
C GLY A 228 -7.74 18.06 8.71
N ILE A 229 -8.86 17.48 9.15
CA ILE A 229 -9.74 16.66 8.32
C ILE A 229 -10.40 17.45 7.19
N ASP A 230 -10.61 18.75 7.39
CA ASP A 230 -11.15 19.68 6.40
C ASP A 230 -10.21 19.85 5.19
N LYS A 231 -8.90 19.68 5.39
CA LYS A 231 -7.88 19.77 4.33
C LYS A 231 -7.76 18.53 3.46
N VAL A 232 -8.48 17.45 3.76
CA VAL A 232 -8.49 16.24 2.92
C VAL A 232 -8.98 16.55 1.50
N TYR A 233 -9.99 17.41 1.34
CA TYR A 233 -10.50 17.79 0.03
C TYR A 233 -9.48 18.60 -0.77
N ASP A 234 -8.83 19.56 -0.13
CA ASP A 234 -7.76 20.35 -0.76
C ASP A 234 -6.58 19.46 -1.21
N ALA A 235 -6.22 18.46 -0.41
CA ALA A 235 -5.20 17.47 -0.76
C ALA A 235 -5.59 16.59 -1.96
N ILE A 236 -6.88 16.23 -2.07
CA ILE A 236 -7.42 15.49 -3.22
C ILE A 236 -7.42 16.37 -4.48
N ASP A 237 -7.80 17.65 -4.38
CA ASP A 237 -7.72 18.58 -5.52
C ASP A 237 -6.26 18.75 -5.99
N HIS A 238 -5.32 18.87 -5.05
CA HIS A 238 -3.89 18.95 -5.35
C HIS A 238 -3.39 17.68 -6.04
N LEU A 239 -3.84 16.50 -5.62
CA LEU A 239 -3.57 15.22 -6.31
C LEU A 239 -4.01 15.28 -7.78
N PHE A 240 -5.23 15.75 -8.05
CA PHE A 240 -5.77 15.84 -9.41
C PHE A 240 -5.15 16.96 -10.24
N SER A 241 -4.58 17.99 -9.61
CA SER A 241 -3.83 19.05 -10.29
C SER A 241 -2.54 18.55 -10.95
N ARG A 242 -2.07 17.34 -10.60
CA ARG A 242 -0.80 16.72 -11.04
C ARG A 242 0.46 17.49 -10.62
N LYS A 243 0.34 18.49 -9.74
CA LYS A 243 1.46 19.28 -9.21
C LYS A 243 2.20 18.60 -8.05
N SER A 244 1.63 17.58 -7.44
CA SER A 244 2.26 16.91 -6.30
C SER A 244 3.55 16.19 -6.66
N ILE A 245 4.50 16.24 -5.73
CA ILE A 245 5.81 15.59 -5.81
C ILE A 245 6.00 14.74 -4.55
N GLY A 246 5.87 13.42 -4.71
CA GLY A 246 5.90 12.47 -3.60
C GLY A 246 4.52 12.08 -3.09
N LYS A 247 4.47 11.33 -1.99
CA LYS A 247 3.22 10.86 -1.39
C LYS A 247 2.52 12.01 -0.68
N ILE A 248 1.29 12.30 -1.07
CA ILE A 248 0.48 13.32 -0.39
C ILE A 248 0.08 12.81 0.99
N CYS A 249 0.33 13.64 2.00
CA CYS A 249 0.00 13.36 3.40
C CYS A 249 -0.85 14.50 3.97
N VAL A 250 -1.80 14.14 4.80
CA VAL A 250 -2.64 15.06 5.58
C VAL A 250 -2.41 14.73 7.05
N GLU A 251 -2.08 15.75 7.84
CA GLU A 251 -1.85 15.60 9.28
C GLU A 251 -3.18 15.73 10.03
N LEU A 252 -3.47 14.77 10.92
CA LEU A 252 -4.68 14.70 11.74
C LEU A 252 -4.34 14.56 13.23
#